data_AF-A0AAN5ASH2-F1
#
_entry.id   AF-A0AAN5ASH2-F1
#
_cell.length_a   1.000
_cell.length_b   1.000
_cell.length_c   1.000
_cell.angle_alpha   90.00
_cell.angle_beta   90.00
_cell.angle_gamma   90.00
#
_symmetry.space_group_name_H-M   'P 1'
#
loop_
_entity.id
_entity.type
_entity.pdbx_description
1 polymer ?
#
loop_
_entity_poly.entity_id
_entity_poly.type
_entity_poly.pdbx_seq_one_letter_code
_entity_poly.pdbx_strand_id
1 'polypeptide(L)' 'MILLSADVSALIDLFKQCGEMLAGVGFVCAGLAVIKKIITNHERMKEAIITYIVALVIFILIWSLI' A
#
# COMPACT_ATOMS: atom_id res chain seq x y z
N MET A 1 -11.54 -28.46 -20.13
CA MET A 1 -10.33 -27.62 -20.02
C MET A 1 -10.65 -26.15 -19.79
N ILE A 2 -11.69 -25.58 -20.42
CA ILE A 2 -12.10 -24.16 -20.27
C ILE A 2 -12.57 -23.79 -18.85
N LEU A 3 -13.26 -24.70 -18.13
CA LEU A 3 -13.75 -24.43 -16.77
C LEU A 3 -12.60 -24.22 -15.75
N LEU A 4 -11.58 -25.08 -15.80
CA LEU A 4 -10.43 -25.01 -14.89
C LEU A 4 -9.59 -23.74 -15.11
N SER A 5 -9.48 -23.27 -16.35
CA SER A 5 -8.81 -22.01 -16.67
C SER A 5 -9.58 -20.78 -16.19
N ALA A 6 -10.92 -20.83 -16.15
CA ALA A 6 -11.75 -19.75 -15.62
C ALA A 6 -11.60 -19.61 -14.09
N ASP A 7 -11.53 -20.72 -13.37
CA ASP A 7 -11.32 -20.74 -11.91
C ASP A 7 -9.94 -20.18 -11.52
N VAL A 8 -8.89 -20.48 -12.30
CA VAL A 8 -7.54 -19.97 -12.03
C VAL A 8 -7.44 -18.47 -12.30
N SER A 9 -8.03 -17.96 -13.38
CA SER A 9 -8.07 -16.52 -13.66
C SER A 9 -8.83 -15.75 -12.59
N ALA A 10 -9.99 -16.25 -12.14
CA ALA A 10 -10.76 -15.62 -11.07
C ALA A 10 -9.99 -15.60 -9.74
N LEU A 11 -9.24 -16.66 -9.44
CA LEU A 11 -8.39 -16.72 -8.24
C LEU A 11 -7.24 -15.71 -8.30
N ILE A 12 -6.61 -15.53 -9.46
CA ILE A 12 -5.54 -14.53 -9.66
C ILE A 12 -6.06 -13.11 -9.46
N ASP A 13 -7.24 -12.79 -10.01
CA ASP A 13 -7.86 -11.47 -9.83
C ASP A 13 -8.22 -11.21 -8.36
N LEU A 14 -8.71 -12.25 -7.65
CA LEU A 14 -8.98 -12.16 -6.22
C LEU A 14 -7.70 -11.88 -5.42
N PHE A 15 -6.59 -12.56 -5.73
CA PHE A 15 -5.30 -12.31 -5.08
C PHE A 15 -4.77 -10.90 -5.35
N LYS A 16 -4.94 -10.38 -6.58
CA LYS A 16 -4.58 -8.99 -6.91
C LYS A 16 -5.40 -8.00 -6.08
N GLN A 17 -6.72 -8.15 -6.02
CA GLN A 17 -7.59 -7.27 -5.22
C GLN A 17 -7.27 -7.35 -3.72
N CYS A 18 -7.02 -8.55 -3.18
CA CYS A 18 -6.60 -8.69 -1.79
C CYS A 18 -5.23 -8.04 -1.53
N GLY A 19 -4.30 -8.15 -2.47
CA GLY A 19 -3.00 -7.48 -2.42
C GLY A 19 -3.13 -5.95 -2.40
N GLU A 20 -3.99 -5.40 -3.25
CA GLU A 20 -4.34 -3.96 -3.28
C GLU A 20 -4.90 -3.50 -1.95
N MET A 21 -5.89 -4.20 -1.42
CA MET A 21 -6.52 -3.84 -0.15
C MET A 21 -5.51 -3.91 1.01
N LEU A 22 -4.68 -4.94 1.08
CA LEU A 22 -3.65 -5.08 2.12
C LEU A 22 -2.62 -3.96 2.05
N ALA A 23 -2.15 -3.62 0.84
CA ALA A 23 -1.24 -2.50 0.65
C ALA A 23 -1.90 -1.17 1.06
N GLY A 24 -3.15 -0.94 0.65
CA GLY A 24 -3.92 0.25 1.01
C GLY A 24 -4.07 0.41 2.52
N VAL A 25 -4.47 -0.66 3.24
CA VAL A 25 -4.57 -0.66 4.71
C VAL A 25 -3.21 -0.40 5.36
N GLY A 26 -2.13 -0.99 4.84
CA GLY A 26 -0.77 -0.75 5.32
C GLY A 26 -0.37 0.73 5.24
N PHE A 27 -0.67 1.39 4.12
CA PHE A 27 -0.42 2.82 3.95
C PHE A 27 -1.29 3.68 4.87
N VAL A 28 -2.56 3.34 5.07
CA VAL A 28 -3.44 4.05 6.03
C VAL A 28 -2.87 3.97 7.44
N CYS A 29 -2.45 2.78 7.89
CA CYS A 29 -1.83 2.59 9.20
C CYS A 29 -0.52 3.38 9.35
N ALA A 30 0.33 3.37 8.33
CA ALA A 30 1.56 4.16 8.31
C ALA A 30 1.27 5.67 8.37
N GLY A 31 0.26 6.15 7.63
CA GLY A 31 -0.16 7.56 7.64
C GLY A 31 -0.67 8.01 9.02
N LEU A 32 -1.47 7.18 9.69
CA LEU A 32 -1.92 7.45 11.06
C LEU A 32 -0.75 7.51 12.04
N ALA A 33 0.26 6.65 11.89
CA ALA A 33 1.47 6.69 12.71
C ALA A 33 2.26 8.00 12.50
N VAL A 34 2.35 8.49 11.27
CA VAL A 34 2.95 9.81 10.96
C VAL A 34 2.15 10.93 11.63
N ILE A 35 0.82 10.92 11.54
CA ILE A 35 -0.05 11.92 12.19
C ILE A 35 0.14 11.91 13.71
N LYS A 36 0.19 10.73 14.33
CA LYS A 36 0.50 10.63 15.76
C LYS A 36 1.88 11.20 16.10
N LYS A 37 2.87 10.97 15.24
CA LYS A 37 4.24 11.46 15.42
C LYS A 37 4.32 12.98 15.25
N ILE A 38 3.49 13.57 14.37
CA ILE A 38 3.33 15.02 14.24
C ILE A 38 2.96 15.64 15.59
N ILE A 39 1.96 15.07 16.28
CA ILE A 39 1.42 15.63 17.53
C ILE A 39 2.35 15.38 18.73
N THR A 40 3.04 14.24 18.76
CA THR A 40 3.82 13.80 19.94
C THR A 40 5.29 14.18 19.91
N ASN A 41 5.92 14.27 18.73
CA ASN A 41 7.35 14.56 18.57
C ASN A 41 7.61 15.39 17.30
N HIS A 42 7.45 16.71 17.44
CA HIS A 42 7.57 17.66 16.33
C HIS A 42 8.97 17.74 15.71
N GLU A 43 10.05 17.51 16.48
CA GLU A 43 11.44 17.58 15.98
C GLU A 43 11.70 16.60 14.84
N ARG A 44 11.14 15.39 14.90
CA ARG A 44 11.36 14.33 13.89
C ARG A 44 10.20 14.17 12.91
N MET A 45 9.31 15.17 12.85
CA MET A 45 8.17 15.17 11.95
C MET A 45 8.58 15.10 10.48
N LYS A 46 9.56 15.93 10.09
CA LYS A 46 10.01 16.04 8.70
C LYS A 46 10.51 14.71 8.15
N GLU A 47 11.33 13.99 8.94
CA GLU A 47 11.81 12.66 8.58
C GLU A 47 10.63 11.70 8.35
N ALA A 48 9.65 11.66 9.28
CA ALA A 48 8.51 10.75 9.17
C ALA A 48 7.63 11.03 7.93
N ILE A 49 7.40 12.31 7.62
CA ILE A 49 6.64 12.71 6.44
C ILE A 49 7.39 12.35 5.16
N ILE A 50 8.69 12.65 5.08
CA ILE A 50 9.51 12.32 3.90
C ILE A 50 9.50 10.81 3.66
N THR A 51 9.74 10.00 4.68
CA THR A 51 9.74 8.53 4.55
C THR A 51 8.38 8.01 4.07
N TYR A 52 7.28 8.57 4.59
CA TYR A 52 5.93 8.20 4.17
C TYR A 52 5.65 8.57 2.70
N ILE A 53 6.04 9.76 2.27
CA ILE A 53 5.88 10.21 0.88
C ILE A 53 6.73 9.34 -0.06
N VAL A 54 7.99 9.06 0.29
CA VAL A 54 8.87 8.22 -0.52
C VAL A 54 8.28 6.82 -0.68
N ALA A 55 7.77 6.22 0.40
CA ALA A 55 7.11 4.92 0.35
C ALA A 55 5.88 4.94 -0.57
N LEU A 56 5.04 5.99 -0.49
CA LEU A 56 3.87 6.16 -1.36
C LEU A 56 4.26 6.27 -2.83
N VAL A 57 5.28 7.07 -3.15
CA VAL A 57 5.75 7.25 -4.52
C VAL A 57 6.27 5.95 -5.09
N ILE A 58 7.08 5.20 -4.34
CA ILE A 58 7.59 3.89 -4.78
C ILE A 58 6.43 2.92 -5.03
N PHE A 59 5.44 2.88 -4.13
CA PHE A 59 4.27 2.03 -4.31
C PHE A 59 3.48 2.37 -5.58
N ILE A 60 3.22 3.65 -5.83
CA ILE A 60 2.52 4.11 -7.05
C ILE A 60 3.33 3.79 -8.31
N LEU A 61 4.66 3.94 -8.27
CA LEU A 61 5.53 3.61 -9.40
C LEU A 61 5.52 2.12 -9.71
N ILE A 62 5.60 1.26 -8.69
CA ILE A 62 5.49 -0.20 -8.87
C ILE A 62 4.12 -0.54 -9.46
N TRP A 63 3.05 0.08 -8.95
CA TRP A 63 1.70 -0.12 -9.46
C TRP A 63 1.52 0.33 -10.90
N SER A 64 2.18 1.42 -11.31
CA SER A 64 2.10 1.96 -12.67
C SER A 64 2.96 1.17 -13.68
N LEU A 65 3.89 0.34 -13.21
CA LEU A 65 4.79 -0.46 -14.05
C LEU A 65 4.26 -1.88 -14.31
N ILE A 66 3.38 -2.38 -13.43
CA ILE A 66 2.71 -3.68 -13.51
C ILE A 66 1.42 -3.57 -14.32
#